data_AF-A0A535KCW1-F1
#
_entry.id   AF-A0A535KCW1-F1
#
_cell.length_a   1.000
_cell.length_b   1.000
_cell.length_c   1.000
_cell.angle_alpha   90.00
_cell.angle_beta   90.00
_cell.angle_gamma   90.00
#
_symmetry.space_group_name_H-M   'P 1'
#
loop_
_entity.id
_entity.type
_entity.pdbx_description
1 polymer ?
#
loop_
_entity_poly.entity_id
_entity_poly.type
_entity_poly.pdbx_seq_one_letter_code
_entity_poly.pdbx_strand_id
1 'polypeptide(L)'
;MGAIAAVTSRVKLRLADPKSAAILERLSRGRTVLELPADEAWVTIAMPADRDSWASVMREQEAAGVTGVTVAWDPRLIDLLRNPEPEDRSDLLMSTG
;
A
#
# COMPACT_ATOMS: atom_id res chain seq x y z
N MET A 1 -14.18 -4.11 -17.03
CA MET A 1 -13.55 -2.81 -16.71
C MET A 1 -13.11 -2.81 -15.24
N GLY A 2 -11.82 -2.61 -14.97
CA GLY A 2 -11.38 -1.84 -13.80
C GLY A 2 -11.09 -2.56 -12.47
N ALA A 3 -10.58 -3.78 -12.45
CA ALA A 3 -10.24 -4.45 -11.16
C ALA A 3 -8.79 -4.22 -10.66
N ILE A 4 -7.98 -3.38 -11.32
CA ILE A 4 -6.59 -3.08 -10.88
C ILE A 4 -6.42 -1.60 -10.47
N ALA A 5 -7.47 -0.78 -10.58
CA ALA A 5 -7.40 0.64 -10.19
C ALA A 5 -7.62 0.87 -8.68
N ALA A 6 -8.30 -0.03 -7.98
CA ALA A 6 -8.72 0.18 -6.59
C ALA A 6 -7.60 -0.04 -5.54
N VAL A 7 -6.57 -0.83 -5.86
CA VAL A 7 -5.51 -1.19 -4.89
C VAL A 7 -4.33 -0.20 -4.92
N THR A 8 -4.02 0.41 -6.06
CA THR A 8 -2.86 1.32 -6.20
C THR A 8 -3.13 2.77 -5.80
N SER A 9 -4.37 3.10 -5.44
CA SER A 9 -4.77 4.43 -4.93
C SER A 9 -4.61 4.59 -3.41
N ARG A 10 -4.40 3.49 -2.66
CA ARG A 10 -4.36 3.51 -1.19
C ARG A 10 -2.97 3.45 -0.56
N VAL A 11 -1.92 3.17 -1.34
CA VAL A 11 -0.55 3.19 -0.82
C VAL A 11 0.11 4.51 -1.19
N LYS A 12 0.33 5.35 -0.17
CA LYS A 12 1.05 6.62 -0.29
C LYS A 12 2.34 6.59 0.51
N LEU A 13 3.37 7.25 0.00
CA LEU A 13 4.62 7.48 0.70
C LEU A 13 4.47 8.72 1.58
N ARG A 14 4.53 8.54 2.90
CA ARG A 14 4.61 9.67 3.82
C ARG A 14 6.04 10.22 3.83
N LEU A 15 6.19 11.50 3.50
CA LEU A 15 7.50 12.13 3.44
C LEU A 15 7.80 12.85 4.76
N ALA A 16 8.93 12.52 5.38
CA ALA A 16 9.39 13.18 6.60
C ALA A 16 10.14 14.51 6.32
N ASP A 17 10.76 14.64 5.14
CA ASP A 17 11.50 15.84 4.73
C ASP A 17 10.80 16.54 3.56
N PRO A 18 10.33 17.79 3.74
CA PRO A 18 9.66 18.55 2.69
C PRO A 18 10.60 18.98 1.55
N LYS A 19 11.93 19.01 1.76
CA LYS A 19 12.88 19.45 0.73
C LYS A 19 12.92 18.51 -0.48
N SER A 20 12.68 17.23 -0.25
CA SER A 20 12.66 16.20 -1.30
C SER A 20 11.27 15.98 -1.91
N ALA A 21 10.25 16.71 -1.44
CA ALA A 21 8.85 16.44 -1.76
C ALA A 21 8.55 16.56 -3.25
N ALA A 22 8.98 17.63 -3.91
CA ALA A 22 8.70 17.84 -5.34
C ALA A 22 9.32 16.75 -6.23
N ILE A 23 10.51 16.26 -5.88
CA ILE A 23 11.19 15.19 -6.62
C ILE A 23 10.45 13.86 -6.41
N LEU A 24 10.14 13.53 -5.16
CA LEU A 24 9.48 12.28 -4.81
C LEU A 24 8.02 12.24 -5.28
N GLU A 25 7.32 13.36 -5.30
CA GLU A 25 5.99 13.50 -5.88
C GLU A 25 6.02 13.16 -7.37
N ARG A 26 6.98 13.72 -8.12
CA ARG A 26 7.15 13.44 -9.54
C ARG A 26 7.50 11.97 -9.80
N LEU A 27 8.42 11.39 -9.04
CA LEU A 27 8.84 9.99 -9.20
C LEU A 27 7.75 9.00 -8.79
N SER A 28 7.01 9.31 -7.73
CA SER A 28 5.92 8.47 -7.22
C SER A 28 4.60 8.62 -7.99
N ARG A 29 4.56 9.56 -8.94
CA ARG A 29 3.37 9.94 -9.74
C ARG A 29 2.22 10.44 -8.86
N GLY A 30 2.52 11.32 -7.91
CA GLY A 30 1.54 11.92 -7.01
C GLY A 30 1.08 11.02 -5.85
N ARG A 31 1.85 9.97 -5.52
CA ARG A 31 1.53 9.06 -4.41
C ARG A 31 2.24 9.44 -3.11
N THR A 32 2.47 10.73 -2.89
CA THR A 32 3.09 11.24 -1.66
C THR A 32 2.07 11.93 -0.77
N VAL A 33 2.31 11.87 0.53
CA VAL A 33 1.53 12.60 1.54
C VAL A 33 2.49 13.23 2.55
N LEU A 34 2.27 14.49 2.90
CA LEU A 34 3.05 15.17 3.95
C LEU A 34 2.38 14.98 5.31
N GLU A 35 1.05 15.15 5.35
CA GLU A 35 0.23 15.04 6.55
C GLU A 35 -0.96 14.12 6.30
N LEU A 36 -1.30 13.32 7.31
CA LEU A 36 -2.44 12.41 7.25
C LEU A 36 -3.74 13.23 7.34
N PRO A 37 -4.82 12.82 6.65
CA PRO A 37 -6.10 13.53 6.71
C PRO A 37 -6.61 13.61 8.17
N ALA A 38 -7.02 14.80 8.60
CA ALA A 38 -7.44 15.04 9.98
C ALA A 38 -8.79 14.40 10.34
N ASP A 39 -9.58 14.04 9.33
CA ASP A 39 -10.86 13.35 9.42
C ASP A 39 -10.73 11.82 9.44
N GLU A 40 -9.52 11.28 9.27
CA GLU A 40 -9.23 9.85 9.24
C GLU A 40 -8.43 9.41 10.47
N ALA A 41 -8.75 8.23 11.00
CA ALA A 41 -8.01 7.64 12.11
C ALA A 41 -6.88 6.78 11.58
N TRP A 42 -5.63 7.27 11.69
CA TRP A 42 -4.44 6.54 11.27
C TRP A 42 -3.59 6.10 12.46
N VAL A 43 -3.11 4.86 12.42
CA VAL A 43 -2.24 4.31 13.47
C VAL A 43 -0.90 3.86 12.90
N THR A 44 0.17 4.08 13.66
CA THR A 44 1.48 3.54 13.34
C THR A 44 1.64 2.14 13.94
N ILE A 45 1.98 1.17 13.11
CA ILE A 45 2.25 -0.20 13.53
C ILE A 45 3.71 -0.56 13.30
N ALA A 46 4.21 -1.54 14.05
CA ALA A 46 5.50 -2.15 13.77
C ALA A 46 5.46 -2.91 12.43
N MET A 47 6.63 -3.09 11.81
CA MET A 47 6.76 -3.91 10.61
C MET A 47 6.31 -5.35 10.92
N PRO A 48 5.29 -5.89 10.23
CA PRO A 48 4.84 -7.26 10.46
C PRO A 48 5.95 -8.26 10.13
N ALA A 49 5.99 -9.37 10.88
CA ALA A 49 6.94 -10.45 10.64
C ALA A 49 6.65 -11.20 9.34
N ASP A 50 5.36 -11.41 9.06
CA ASP A 50 4.85 -12.21 7.95
C ASP A 50 3.43 -11.79 7.55
N ARG A 51 2.87 -12.49 6.57
CA ARG A 51 1.53 -12.22 6.01
C ARG A 51 0.40 -12.49 7.00
N ASP A 52 0.54 -13.51 7.84
CA ASP A 52 -0.48 -13.87 8.82
C ASP A 52 -0.56 -12.79 9.90
N SER A 53 0.60 -12.31 10.36
CA SER A 53 0.73 -11.17 11.25
C SER A 53 0.13 -9.91 10.65
N TRP A 54 0.39 -9.63 9.36
CA TRP A 54 -0.25 -8.52 8.65
C TRP A 54 -1.78 -8.65 8.61
N ALA A 55 -2.29 -9.82 8.24
CA ALA A 55 -3.73 -10.07 8.19
C ALA A 55 -4.39 -9.99 9.57
N SER A 56 -3.70 -10.39 10.65
CA SER A 56 -4.20 -10.19 12.02
C SER A 56 -4.28 -8.72 12.37
N VAL A 57 -3.19 -7.98 12.18
CA VAL A 57 -3.14 -6.55 12.49
C VAL A 57 -4.19 -5.78 11.71
N MET A 58 -4.37 -6.07 10.41
CA MET A 58 -5.41 -5.40 9.61
C MET A 58 -6.82 -5.65 10.15
N ARG A 59 -7.15 -6.88 10.56
CA ARG A 59 -8.45 -7.20 11.17
C ARG A 59 -8.65 -6.50 12.51
N GLU A 60 -7.61 -6.45 13.35
CA GLU A 60 -7.65 -5.77 14.64
C GLU A 60 -7.88 -4.26 14.48
N GLN A 61 -7.17 -3.63 13.55
CA GLN A 61 -7.31 -2.18 13.29
C GLN A 61 -8.67 -1.86 12.66
N GLU A 62 -9.15 -2.69 11.73
CA GLU A 62 -10.49 -2.55 11.17
C GLU A 62 -11.57 -2.65 12.25
N ALA A 63 -11.46 -3.62 13.16
CA ALA A 63 -12.38 -3.76 14.30
C ALA A 63 -12.30 -2.56 15.28
N ALA A 64 -11.15 -1.91 15.37
CA ALA A 64 -10.96 -0.69 16.16
C ALA A 64 -11.47 0.59 15.46
N GLY A 65 -12.02 0.48 14.24
CA GLY A 65 -12.52 1.63 13.48
C GLY A 65 -11.42 2.52 12.89
N VAL A 66 -10.21 2.01 12.77
CA VAL A 66 -9.06 2.71 12.18
C VAL A 66 -9.25 2.79 10.67
N THR A 67 -9.02 3.97 10.09
CA THR A 67 -9.13 4.22 8.65
C THR A 67 -7.93 3.69 7.86
N GLY A 68 -6.73 3.70 8.47
CA GLY A 68 -5.52 3.20 7.83
C GLY A 68 -4.35 3.00 8.78
N VAL A 69 -3.34 2.29 8.29
CA VAL A 69 -2.10 2.03 9.01
C VAL A 69 -0.91 2.67 8.31
N THR A 70 0.02 3.20 9.10
CA THR A 70 1.34 3.63 8.61
C THR A 70 2.40 2.68 9.12
N VAL A 71 3.26 2.20 8.23
CA VAL A 71 4.41 1.33 8.56
C VAL A 71 5.68 2.05 8.14
N ALA A 72 6.73 1.94 8.95
CA ALA A 72 8.06 2.40 8.53
C ALA A 72 8.50 1.62 7.28
N TRP A 73 9.16 2.29 6.34
CA TRP A 73 9.64 1.65 5.12
C TRP A 73 10.67 0.55 5.45
N ASP A 74 10.38 -0.67 5.03
CA ASP A 74 11.25 -1.84 5.09
C ASP A 74 11.19 -2.53 3.70
N PRO A 75 12.32 -2.92 3.08
CA PRO A 75 12.31 -3.59 1.78
C PRO A 75 11.39 -4.82 1.70
N ARG A 76 11.23 -5.55 2.81
CA ARG A 76 10.38 -6.75 2.90
C ARG A 76 8.88 -6.42 2.83
N LEU A 77 8.49 -5.16 3.01
CA LEU A 77 7.10 -4.74 2.95
C LEU A 77 6.50 -5.01 1.57
N ILE A 78 7.26 -4.80 0.50
CA ILE A 78 6.79 -5.09 -0.86
C ILE A 78 6.56 -6.59 -1.03
N ASP A 79 7.47 -7.44 -0.54
CA ASP A 79 7.34 -8.90 -0.64
C ASP A 79 6.15 -9.43 0.16
N LEU A 80 5.85 -8.79 1.29
CA LEU A 80 4.67 -9.08 2.11
C LEU A 80 3.37 -8.69 1.40
N LEU A 81 3.34 -7.51 0.79
CA LEU A 81 2.15 -6.97 0.11
C LEU A 81 1.90 -7.55 -1.29
N ARG A 82 2.91 -8.17 -1.90
CA ARG A 82 2.78 -8.75 -3.24
C ARG A 82 1.77 -9.90 -3.22
N ASN A 83 0.84 -9.97 -4.14
CA ASN A 83 -0.04 -11.13 -4.27
C ASN A 83 0.78 -12.32 -4.83
N PRO A 84 0.76 -13.53 -4.21
CA PRO A 84 1.52 -14.68 -4.69
C PRO A 84 0.72 -15.49 -5.72
N GLU A 85 -0.58 -15.26 -5.89
CA GLU A 85 -1.29 -15.90 -6.99
C GLU A 85 -0.73 -15.38 -8.31
N PRO A 86 -0.34 -16.28 -9.24
CA PRO A 86 -0.02 -15.84 -10.58
C PRO A 86 -1.23 -15.08 -11.11
N GLU A 87 -1.01 -13.90 -11.70
CA GLU A 87 -2.03 -13.30 -12.54
C GLU A 87 -2.44 -14.38 -13.53
N ASP A 88 -3.67 -14.91 -13.43
CA ASP A 88 -4.19 -15.91 -14.35
C ASP A 88 -4.36 -15.25 -15.72
N ARG A 89 -3.22 -15.15 -16.42
CA ARG A 89 -3.03 -14.50 -17.71
C ARG A 89 -3.31 -15.50 -18.83
N SER A 90 -4.23 -16.44 -18.58
CA SER A 90 -4.71 -17.39 -19.58
C SER A 90 -5.33 -16.68 -20.79
N ASP A 91 -5.76 -15.43 -20.63
CA ASP A 91 -6.20 -14.54 -21.70
C ASP A 91 -5.05 -14.11 -22.65
N LEU A 92 -3.80 -14.07 -22.18
CA LEU A 92 -2.63 -13.68 -22.96
C LEU A 92 -2.15 -14.78 -23.94
N LEU A 93 -2.70 -16.00 -23.83
CA LEU A 93 -2.37 -17.14 -24.70
C LEU A 93 -3.28 -17.27 -25.93
N MET A 94 -4.33 -16.44 -26.03
CA MET A 94 -5.31 -16.49 -27.13
C MET A 94 -4.95 -15.61 -28.34
N SER A 95 -3.80 -14.92 -28.32
CA SER A 95 -3.35 -14.06 -29.43
C SER A 95 -2.01 -14.53 -30.02
N THR A 96 -1.95 -15.81 -30.34
CA THR A 96 -1.03 -16.35 -31.35
C THR A 96 -1.85 -17.23 -32.29
N GLY A 97 -2.52 -16.57 -33.24
CA GLY A 97 -3.30 -17.16 -34.31
C GLY A 97 -3.52 -16.12 -35.39
#